data_AF-A0A0J1FUI1-F1
#
_entry.id   AF-A0A0J1FUI1-F1
#
_cell.length_a   1.000
_cell.length_b   1.000
_cell.length_c   1.000
_cell.angle_alpha   90.00
_cell.angle_beta   90.00
_cell.angle_gamma   90.00
#
_symmetry.space_group_name_H-M   'P 1'
#
loop_
_entity.id
_entity.type
_entity.pdbx_description
1 polymer ?
#
loop_
_entity_poly.entity_id
_entity_poly.type
_entity_poly.pdbx_seq_one_letter_code
_entity_poly.pdbx_strand_id
1 'polypeptide(L)' 'MYHYVRRGDTLHKIAQCHGTSVRRLISLNPQISNPNYIYPGQRIRVH' A
#
# COMPACT_ATOMS: atom_id res chain seq x y z
N MET A 1 -1.11 -10.76 -4.35
CA MET A 1 -1.83 -9.81 -5.23
C MET A 1 -1.19 -8.43 -5.11
N TYR A 2 -1.29 -7.58 -6.16
CA TYR A 2 -0.64 -6.27 -6.18
C TYR A 2 -1.61 -5.15 -6.54
N HIS A 3 -1.46 -4.00 -5.88
CA HIS A 3 -2.12 -2.73 -6.19
C HIS A 3 -1.08 -1.74 -6.72
N TYR A 4 -1.38 -1.11 -7.85
CA TYR A 4 -0.56 0.00 -8.37
C TYR A 4 -1.15 1.30 -7.85
N VAL A 5 -0.35 2.03 -7.07
CA VAL A 5 -0.76 3.29 -6.45
C VAL A 5 -1.18 4.27 -7.55
N ARG A 6 -2.33 4.89 -7.37
CA ARG A 6 -2.83 5.97 -8.23
C ARG A 6 -2.74 7.31 -7.50
N ARG A 7 -2.83 8.41 -8.25
CA ARG A 7 -2.82 9.76 -7.65
C ARG A 7 -4.00 9.89 -6.68
N GLY A 8 -3.71 10.21 -5.41
CA GLY A 8 -4.72 10.34 -4.35
C GLY A 8 -4.97 9.06 -3.51
N ASP A 9 -4.28 7.96 -3.85
CA ASP A 9 -4.23 6.78 -3.01
C ASP A 9 -3.38 7.02 -1.77
N THR A 10 -3.79 6.40 -0.67
CA THR A 10 -3.01 6.32 0.57
C THR A 10 -2.98 4.86 1.02
N LEU A 11 -1.99 4.47 1.83
CA LEU A 11 -1.96 3.12 2.40
C LEU A 11 -3.25 2.78 3.14
N HIS A 12 -3.88 3.77 3.79
CA HIS A 12 -5.15 3.57 4.47
C HIS A 12 -6.29 3.25 3.50
N LYS A 13 -6.43 4.00 2.40
CA LYS A 13 -7.46 3.72 1.38
C LYS A 13 -7.23 2.36 0.73
N ILE A 14 -5.98 2.05 0.38
CA ILE A 14 -5.62 0.75 -0.21
C ILE A 14 -5.95 -0.38 0.77
N ALA A 15 -5.58 -0.24 2.05
CA ALA A 15 -5.90 -1.23 3.07
C ALA A 15 -7.40 -1.48 3.18
N GLN A 16 -8.20 -0.41 3.24
CA GLN A 16 -9.66 -0.49 3.32
C GLN A 16 -10.28 -1.13 2.07
N CYS A 17 -9.86 -0.71 0.87
CA CYS A 17 -10.37 -1.26 -0.39
C CYS A 17 -10.11 -2.76 -0.55
N HIS A 18 -8.98 -3.25 -0.01
CA HIS A 18 -8.58 -4.66 -0.09
C HIS A 18 -8.91 -5.45 1.19
N GLY A 19 -9.69 -4.88 2.12
CA GLY A 19 -10.09 -5.58 3.36
C GLY A 19 -8.91 -6.01 4.24
N THR A 20 -7.79 -5.28 4.18
CA THR A 20 -6.56 -5.54 4.94
C THR A 20 -6.24 -4.35 5.85
N SER A 21 -5.14 -4.43 6.60
CA SER A 21 -4.71 -3.36 7.50
C SER A 21 -3.42 -2.72 6.99
N VAL A 22 -3.22 -1.44 7.31
CA VAL A 22 -1.97 -0.72 6.97
C VAL A 22 -0.75 -1.44 7.54
N ARG A 23 -0.85 -1.97 8.77
CA ARG A 23 0.22 -2.79 9.37
C ARG A 23 0.55 -4.03 8.52
N ARG A 24 -0.47 -4.74 8.02
CA ARG A 24 -0.28 -5.90 7.16
C ARG A 24 0.30 -5.52 5.80
N LEU A 25 -0.09 -4.37 5.25
CA LEU A 25 0.55 -3.85 4.03
C LEU A 25 2.02 -3.55 4.26
N ILE A 26 2.38 -2.88 5.36
CA ILE A 26 3.78 -2.59 5.69
C ILE A 26 4.58 -3.88 5.86
N SER A 27 4.05 -4.87 6.58
CA SER A 27 4.75 -6.15 6.76
C SER A 27 4.94 -6.94 5.45
N LEU A 28 3.99 -6.82 4.51
CA LEU A 28 4.08 -7.45 3.19
C LEU A 28 5.00 -6.69 2.23
N ASN A 29 5.33 -5.43 2.55
CA ASN A 29 6.13 -4.56 1.70
C ASN A 29 7.33 -3.98 2.48
N PRO A 30 8.29 -4.81 2.90
CA PRO A 30 9.48 -4.34 3.63
C PRO A 30 10.35 -3.38 2.80
N GLN A 31 10.18 -3.34 1.48
CA GLN A 31 10.82 -2.35 0.60
C GLN A 31 10.29 -0.92 0.80
N ILE A 32 9.18 -0.72 1.50
CA ILE A 32 8.62 0.60 1.79
C ILE A 32 9.24 1.11 3.09
N SER A 33 10.34 1.87 2.99
CA SER A 33 11.01 2.45 4.15
C SER A 33 10.17 3.51 4.85
N ASN A 34 9.38 4.27 4.09
CA ASN A 34 8.46 5.27 4.64
C ASN A 34 7.01 4.97 4.23
N PRO A 35 6.20 4.40 5.14
CA PRO A 35 4.79 4.08 4.86
C PRO A 35 3.93 5.29 4.50
N ASN A 36 4.30 6.48 4.96
CA ASN A 36 3.54 7.71 4.67
C ASN A 36 3.89 8.30 3.31
N TYR A 37 4.92 7.77 2.63
CA TYR A 37 5.37 8.26 1.34
C TYR A 37 5.24 7.16 0.29
N ILE A 38 4.10 7.17 -0.41
CA ILE A 38 3.85 6.33 -1.57
C ILE A 38 3.58 7.21 -2.79
N TYR A 39 3.99 6.74 -3.97
CA TYR A 39 3.90 7.52 -5.21
C TYR A 39 3.11 6.78 -6.30
N PRO A 40 2.41 7.49 -7.20
CA PRO A 40 1.69 6.86 -8.31
C PRO A 40 2.62 5.97 -9.16
N GLY A 41 2.13 4.79 -9.51
CA GLY A 41 2.89 3.75 -10.22
C GLY A 41 3.66 2.79 -9.29
N GLN A 42 3.78 3.09 -8.00
CA GLN A 42 4.39 2.18 -7.04
C GLN A 42 3.56 0.91 -6.88
N ARG A 43 4.24 -0.24 -6.87
CA ARG A 43 3.62 -1.56 -6.70
C ARG A 43 3.58 -1.94 -5.21
N ILE A 44 2.38 -2.09 -4.67
CA ILE A 44 2.14 -2.49 -3.27
C ILE A 44 1.49 -3.87 -3.22
N ARG A 45 2.10 -4.78 -2.47
CA ARG A 45 1.56 -6.12 -2.20
C ARG A 45 0.45 -6.04 -1.16
N VAL A 46 -0.73 -6.55 -1.49
CA VAL A 46 -1.92 -6.49 -0.61
C VAL A 46 -2.26 -7.84 0.04
N HIS A 47 -1.82 -8.94 -0.59
CA HIS A 47 -1.90 -10.32 -0.12
C HIS A 47 -0.64 -11.09 -0.57
#